data_AF-A0A7M2XF22-F1
#
_entry.id   AF-A0A7M2XF22-F1
#
_cell.length_a   1.000
_cell.length_b   1.000
_cell.length_c   1.000
_cell.angle_alpha   90.00
_cell.angle_beta   90.00
_cell.angle_gamma   90.00
#
_symmetry.space_group_name_H-M   'P 1'
#
loop_
_entity.id
_entity.type
_entity.pdbx_description
1 polymer ?
#
loop_
_entity_poly.entity_id
_entity_poly.type
_entity_poly.pdbx_seq_one_letter_code
_entity_poly.pdbx_strand_id
1 'polypeptide(L)' 'MAWSYRIIDHGHYFALHAVEEGSAGELLQCSSKPIDFAFDAAGGPDKVVTELEMALKAASKAPVLPMPQE' A
#
# COMPACT_ATOMS: atom_id res chain seq x y z
N MET A 1 9.93 5.52 -10.10
CA MET A 1 8.58 5.16 -9.64
C MET A 1 8.74 4.45 -8.32
N ALA A 2 8.15 4.95 -7.24
CA ALA A 2 8.29 4.38 -5.90
C ALA A 2 6.93 3.83 -5.48
N TRP A 3 6.87 2.52 -5.24
CA TRP A 3 5.69 1.87 -4.68
C TRP A 3 5.61 2.15 -3.18
N SER A 4 4.40 2.37 -2.69
CA SER A 4 4.07 2.55 -1.27
C SER A 4 2.88 1.67 -0.90
N TYR A 5 2.49 1.66 0.38
CA TYR A 5 1.29 0.96 0.84
C TYR A 5 0.29 1.94 1.44
N ARG A 6 -0.97 1.88 1.01
CA ARG A 6 -2.04 2.75 1.52
C ARG A 6 -3.27 1.93 1.86
N ILE A 7 -3.97 2.35 2.91
CA ILE A 7 -5.30 1.80 3.22
C ILE A 7 -6.29 2.46 2.26
N ILE A 8 -7.00 1.64 1.50
CA ILE A 8 -8.02 2.06 0.54
C ILE A 8 -9.40 1.78 1.12
N ASP A 9 -10.29 2.77 1.04
CA ASP A 9 -11.70 2.66 1.36
C ASP A 9 -12.49 2.19 0.13
N HIS A 10 -13.05 0.99 0.20
CA HIS A 10 -13.92 0.39 -0.82
C HIS A 10 -15.42 0.67 -0.55
N GLY A 11 -15.74 1.51 0.43
CA GLY A 11 -17.10 1.89 0.86
C GLY A 11 -17.79 0.86 1.76
N HIS A 12 -17.39 -0.41 1.72
CA HIS A 12 -17.94 -1.50 2.53
C HIS A 12 -16.86 -2.31 3.26
N TYR A 13 -15.59 -2.09 2.95
CA TYR A 13 -14.44 -2.58 3.72
C TYR A 13 -13.22 -1.67 3.47
N PHE A 14 -12.23 -1.79 4.35
CA PHE A 14 -10.91 -1.17 4.19
C PHE A 14 -9.86 -2.25 3.94
N ALA A 15 -8.93 -2.00 3.02
CA ALA A 15 -7.86 -2.94 2.72
C ALA A 15 -6.55 -2.21 2.44
N LEU A 16 -5.42 -2.88 2.73
CA LEU A 16 -4.09 -2.38 2.39
C LEU A 16 -3.75 -2.75 0.95
N HIS A 17 -3.40 -1.77 0.13
CA HIS A 17 -2.97 -1.97 -1.25
C HIS A 17 -1.56 -1.44 -1.47
N ALA A 18 -0.84 -2.07 -2.39
CA ALA A 18 0.35 -1.45 -2.97
C ALA A 18 -0.13 -0.39 -3.96
N VAL A 19 0.45 0.80 -3.88
CA VAL A 19 0.05 1.93 -4.69
C VAL A 19 1.24 2.59 -5.36
N GLU A 20 0.99 3.13 -6.54
CA GLU A 20 1.86 4.09 -7.20
C GLU A 20 1.27 5.49 -7.01
N GLU A 21 2.04 6.38 -6.40
CA GLU A 21 1.66 7.76 -6.16
C GLU A 21 2.38 8.69 -7.14
N GLY A 22 1.67 9.70 -7.64
CA GLY A 22 2.22 10.76 -8.46
C GLY A 22 3.00 11.78 -7.64
N SER A 23 3.57 12.78 -8.32
CA SER A 23 4.44 13.77 -7.67
C SER A 23 3.70 14.71 -6.72
N ALA A 24 2.37 14.81 -6.84
CA ALA A 24 1.52 15.57 -5.93
C ALA A 24 0.84 14.70 -4.86
N GLY A 25 1.19 13.40 -4.78
CA GLY A 25 0.60 12.45 -3.84
C GLY A 25 -0.77 11.91 -4.26
N GLU A 26 -1.15 12.13 -5.52
CA GLU A 26 -2.32 11.52 -6.13
C GLU A 26 -2.10 10.03 -6.40
N LEU A 27 -3.15 9.23 -6.27
CA LEU A 27 -3.10 7.80 -6.55
C LEU A 27 -3.15 7.56 -8.07
N LEU A 28 -2.07 7.06 -8.65
CA LEU A 28 -1.99 6.74 -10.09
C LEU A 28 -2.44 5.30 -10.36
N GLN A 29 -1.99 4.36 -9.53
CA GLN A 29 -2.37 2.94 -9.62
C GLN A 29 -2.47 2.30 -8.24
N CYS A 30 -3.31 1.28 -8.12
CA CYS A 30 -3.36 0.42 -6.94
C CYS A 30 -3.42 -1.06 -7.35
N SER A 31 -2.93 -1.93 -6.46
CA SER A 31 -3.03 -3.38 -6.66
C SER A 31 -4.50 -3.80 -6.78
N SER A 32 -4.82 -4.74 -7.68
CA SER A 32 -6.20 -5.21 -7.90
C SER A 32 -6.76 -6.01 -6.71
N LYS A 33 -5.88 -6.52 -5.84
CA LYS A 33 -6.23 -7.21 -4.60
C LYS A 33 -5.49 -6.59 -3.42
N PRO A 34 -6.00 -6.74 -2.20
CA PRO A 34 -5.25 -6.42 -1.00
C PRO A 34 -3.88 -7.13 -0.98
N ILE A 35 -2.88 -6.50 -0.38
CA ILE A 35 -1.52 -7.04 -0.30
C ILE A 35 -1.39 -7.98 0.89
N ASP A 36 -0.77 -9.14 0.63
CA ASP A 36 -0.21 -10.03 1.63
C ASP A 36 1.30 -9.79 1.74
N PHE A 37 1.82 -9.68 2.96
CA PHE A 37 3.28 -9.62 3.19
C PHE A 37 3.86 -11.04 3.24
N ALA A 38 4.03 -11.64 2.08
CA ALA A 38 4.64 -12.96 1.92
C ALA A 38 5.76 -12.92 0.87
N PHE A 39 6.97 -13.26 1.29
CA PHE A 39 8.16 -13.29 0.43
C PHE A 39 8.77 -14.69 0.42
N ASP A 40 9.51 -14.98 -0.65
CA ASP A 40 10.28 -16.20 -0.74
C ASP A 40 11.46 -16.21 0.25
N ALA A 41 12.09 -17.37 0.39
CA ALA A 41 13.24 -17.55 1.27
C ALA A 41 14.43 -16.63 0.89
N ALA A 42 14.51 -16.16 -0.35
CA ALA A 42 15.56 -15.24 -0.80
C ALA A 42 15.34 -13.81 -0.30
N GLY A 43 14.08 -13.38 -0.17
CA GLY A 43 13.71 -12.11 0.45
C GLY A 43 13.91 -12.10 1.97
N GLY A 44 13.75 -13.27 2.61
CA GLY A 44 13.93 -13.44 4.04
C GLY A 44 12.94 -12.62 4.89
N PRO A 45 13.03 -12.72 6.23
CA PRO A 45 12.14 -12.01 7.15
C PRO A 45 12.37 -10.49 7.13
N ASP A 46 13.58 -10.01 6.83
CA ASP A 46 13.91 -8.58 6.85
C ASP A 46 13.10 -7.78 5.82
N LYS A 47 12.76 -8.42 4.69
CA LYS A 47 11.91 -7.79 3.67
C LYS A 47 10.47 -7.62 4.16
N VAL A 48 9.93 -8.60 4.90
CA VAL A 48 8.61 -8.48 5.55
C VAL A 48 8.62 -7.29 6.49
N VAL A 49 9.63 -7.18 7.36
CA VAL A 49 9.76 -6.10 8.33
C VAL A 49 9.83 -4.74 7.63
N THR A 50 10.68 -4.63 6.59
CA THR A 50 10.86 -3.39 5.84
C THR A 50 9.55 -2.92 5.19
N GLU A 51 8.79 -3.81 4.57
CA GLU A 51 7.54 -3.42 3.92
C GLU A 51 6.43 -3.10 4.92
N LEU A 52 6.39 -3.76 6.08
CA LEU A 52 5.50 -3.39 7.19
C LEU A 52 5.81 -2.00 7.74
N GLU A 53 7.09 -1.66 7.93
CA GLU A 53 7.51 -0.34 8.36
C GLU A 53 7.12 0.74 7.35
N MET A 54 7.26 0.46 6.05
CA MET A 54 6.78 1.35 4.99
C MET A 54 5.27 1.57 5.08
N ALA A 55 4.49 0.51 5.27
CA ALA A 55 3.05 0.59 5.39
C ALA A 55 2.61 1.40 6.62
N LEU A 56 3.23 1.17 7.78
CA LEU A 56 2.97 1.94 9.00
C LEU A 56 3.32 3.43 8.82
N LYS A 57 4.48 3.71 8.21
CA LYS A 57 4.91 5.09 7.93
C LYS A 57 3.95 5.81 6.98
N ALA A 58 3.42 5.12 5.97
CA ALA A 58 2.46 5.71 5.06
C ALA A 58 1.10 5.95 5.72
N ALA A 59 0.58 4.96 6.46
CA ALA A 59 -0.68 5.06 7.20
C ALA A 59 -0.66 6.21 8.23
N SER A 60 0.48 6.46 8.89
CA SER A 60 0.60 7.56 9.86
C SER A 60 0.58 8.96 9.22
N LYS A 61 0.90 9.10 7.93
CA LYS A 61 0.91 10.39 7.24
C LYS A 61 -0.44 10.76 6.63
N ALA A 62 -1.13 9.78 6.07
CA ALA A 62 -2.42 9.99 5.43
C ALA A 62 -3.21 8.65 5.45
N PRO A 63 -4.10 8.47 6.44
CA PRO A 63 -4.48 7.14 6.91
C PRO A 63 -5.35 6.35 5.94
N VAL A 64 -6.20 6.99 5.15
CA VAL A 64 -7.12 6.30 4.21
C VAL A 64 -7.24 7.11 2.93
N LEU A 65 -7.19 6.44 1.79
CA LEU A 65 -7.52 7.01 0.47
C LEU A 65 -8.85 6.41 -0.03
N PRO A 66 -9.71 7.21 -0.69
CA PRO A 66 -10.86 6.66 -1.39
C PRO A 66 -10.39 5.82 -2.60
N MET A 67 -11.15 4.78 -2.94
CA MET A 67 -10.92 4.04 -4.18
C MET A 67 -11.02 5.00 -5.38
N PRO A 68 -10.08 4.94 -6.35
CA PRO A 68 -10.18 5.76 -7.56
C PRO A 68 -11.43 5.33 -8.33
N GLN A 69 -12.28 6.31 -8.67
CA GLN A 69 -13.46 6.06 -9.50
C GLN A 69 -13.00 5.77 -10.94
N GLU A 70 -13.55 4.71 -11.54
CA GLU A 70 -13.30 4.33 -12.95
C GLU A 70 -13.74 5.43 -13.95
#